data_AF-A0A2T4THD5-F1
#
_entry.id   AF-A0A2T4THD5-F1
#
_cell.length_a   1.000
_cell.length_b   1.000
_cell.length_c   1.000
_cell.angle_alpha   90.00
_cell.angle_beta   90.00
_cell.angle_gamma   90.00
#
_symmetry.space_group_name_H-M   'P 1'
#
loop_
_entity.id
_entity.type
_entity.pdbx_description
1 polymer ?
#
loop_
_entity_poly.entity_id
_entity_poly.type
_entity_poly.pdbx_seq_one_letter_code
_entity_poly.pdbx_strand_id
1 'polypeptide(L)'
;MKYIKSFLIYICLLFPLTGIAQKKQLQTVRDQIKSGKELTKAENTLRGLLVDSVSKKNNKIWLLLCDALIKQYEQGNEKLYLKQKYDTAAFFSVTRRLYDTMSRFDSLDAKPDAEGRVRAKYRTKHAEFLNSIRPNLFNGGSYFIHKKDYNTAFDYYSDYLESANYPLFEGYDYMKNDALIPHAAYWAMFCGYKLSDADKIMRFKEQAERDTSMLNFVRQYEAEAYLVKRDTTMYVKSLQAGFEQYPNFAFFFPRLVEYYAKIGEHQKALEITDRALKADSTSLLFRFAKSTALLNLGRYNECIEICKQLIKDNDSYADAYYNIGLAYFNQAIELNKDRQKYRANKEKIITLYQRSKPYMEKFRELSPTAKSKWLAPLYTIYLNLNMGKEFDEIDKLRKEK
;
A
#
# COMPACT_ATOMS: atom_id res chain seq x y z
N MET A 1 -44.35 -64.02 30.96
CA MET A 1 -43.04 -64.59 31.37
C MET A 1 -42.52 -65.44 30.21
N LYS A 2 -41.25 -65.24 29.80
CA LYS A 2 -40.46 -66.05 28.83
C LYS A 2 -40.82 -65.90 27.33
N TYR A 3 -39.96 -65.52 26.40
CA TYR A 3 -38.57 -65.06 26.42
C TYR A 3 -38.33 -64.11 25.22
N ILE A 4 -37.68 -63.00 25.52
CA ILE A 4 -36.85 -62.18 24.63
C ILE A 4 -35.74 -63.06 24.05
N LYS A 5 -35.74 -63.33 22.73
CA LYS A 5 -34.56 -63.76 21.97
C LYS A 5 -34.75 -63.39 20.49
N SER A 6 -34.04 -62.35 20.04
CA SER A 6 -33.61 -62.05 18.66
C SER A 6 -33.43 -60.54 18.44
N PHE A 7 -32.76 -59.86 19.37
CA PHE A 7 -32.31 -58.48 19.15
C PHE A 7 -30.90 -58.27 19.71
N LEU A 8 -29.97 -59.12 19.28
CA LEU A 8 -28.54 -58.90 19.42
C LEU A 8 -27.87 -59.58 18.24
N ILE A 9 -26.85 -58.94 17.67
CA ILE A 9 -26.11 -59.30 16.44
C ILE A 9 -26.66 -58.63 15.17
N TYR A 10 -26.70 -57.29 15.13
CA TYR A 10 -26.56 -56.55 13.86
C TYR A 10 -25.95 -55.14 14.05
N ILE A 11 -25.08 -54.94 15.05
CA ILE A 11 -24.36 -53.66 15.28
C ILE A 11 -22.82 -53.80 15.22
N CYS A 12 -22.27 -55.00 14.97
CA CYS A 12 -20.80 -55.20 14.93
C CYS A 12 -20.16 -55.40 13.54
N LEU A 13 -20.88 -55.17 12.42
CA LEU A 13 -20.33 -55.43 11.07
C LEU A 13 -20.10 -54.18 10.20
N LEU A 14 -20.47 -52.99 10.66
CA LEU A 14 -20.17 -51.73 9.94
C LEU A 14 -18.85 -51.06 10.37
N PHE A 15 -18.29 -51.43 11.53
CA PHE A 15 -17.01 -50.90 12.03
C PHE A 15 -15.72 -51.52 11.44
N PRO A 16 -15.65 -52.79 10.97
CA PRO A 16 -14.39 -53.34 10.45
C PRO A 16 -14.11 -52.93 8.99
N LEU A 17 -15.14 -52.64 8.18
CA LEU A 17 -14.98 -52.32 6.75
C LEU A 17 -14.31 -50.96 6.53
N THR A 18 -14.63 -49.95 7.35
CA THR A 18 -14.02 -48.61 7.29
C THR A 18 -12.55 -48.65 7.69
N GLY A 19 -12.19 -49.40 8.74
CA GLY A 19 -10.81 -49.56 9.20
C GLY A 19 -9.91 -50.32 8.21
N ILE A 20 -10.44 -51.34 7.53
CA ILE A 20 -9.70 -52.10 6.50
C ILE A 20 -9.48 -51.23 5.26
N ALA A 21 -10.51 -50.50 4.83
CA ALA A 21 -10.41 -49.57 3.70
C ALA A 21 -9.38 -48.46 3.94
N GLN A 22 -9.39 -47.84 5.13
CA GLN A 22 -8.41 -46.81 5.50
C GLN A 22 -6.99 -47.37 5.57
N LYS A 23 -6.79 -48.58 6.12
CA LYS A 23 -5.46 -49.22 6.14
C LYS A 23 -4.91 -49.45 4.74
N LYS A 24 -5.74 -49.92 3.80
CA LYS A 24 -5.36 -50.12 2.39
C LYS A 24 -5.01 -48.79 1.72
N GLN A 25 -5.81 -47.75 1.92
CA GLN A 25 -5.54 -46.39 1.43
C GLN A 25 -4.20 -45.86 1.94
N LEU A 26 -3.93 -45.99 3.25
CA LEU A 26 -2.66 -45.55 3.83
C LEU A 26 -1.45 -46.37 3.34
N GLN A 27 -1.64 -47.62 2.92
CA GLN A 27 -0.58 -48.41 2.29
C GLN A 27 -0.29 -47.89 0.88
N THR A 28 -1.31 -47.65 0.07
CA THR A 28 -1.16 -47.05 -1.27
C THR A 28 -0.43 -45.70 -1.20
N VAL A 29 -0.79 -44.87 -0.22
CA VAL A 29 -0.10 -43.59 0.02
C VAL A 29 1.39 -43.78 0.34
N ARG A 30 1.76 -44.77 1.16
CA ARG A 30 3.18 -45.07 1.44
C ARG A 30 3.94 -45.47 0.18
N ASP A 31 3.32 -46.28 -0.67
CA ASP A 31 3.93 -46.75 -1.92
C ASP A 31 4.12 -45.58 -2.91
N GLN A 32 3.17 -44.64 -2.96
CA GLN A 32 3.27 -43.39 -3.74
C GLN A 32 4.41 -42.50 -3.24
N ILE A 33 4.52 -42.29 -1.92
CA ILE A 33 5.61 -41.50 -1.31
C ILE A 33 6.97 -42.16 -1.59
N LYS A 34 7.09 -43.47 -1.37
CA LYS A 34 8.34 -44.23 -1.59
C LYS A 34 8.80 -44.18 -3.04
N SER A 35 7.86 -44.32 -3.99
CA SER A 35 8.17 -44.26 -5.42
C SER A 35 8.37 -42.83 -5.95
N GLY A 36 7.94 -41.81 -5.20
CA GLY A 36 7.93 -40.41 -5.65
C GLY A 36 6.91 -40.14 -6.75
N LYS A 37 5.94 -41.02 -6.99
CA LYS A 37 4.92 -40.91 -8.04
C LYS A 37 3.55 -40.60 -7.46
N GLU A 38 2.72 -39.90 -8.23
CA GLU A 38 1.36 -39.49 -7.84
C GLU A 38 1.30 -38.75 -6.48
N LEU A 39 2.32 -37.97 -6.13
CA LEU A 39 2.42 -37.35 -4.80
C LEU A 39 1.27 -36.38 -4.49
N THR A 40 0.76 -35.63 -5.49
CA THR A 40 -0.42 -34.77 -5.32
C THR A 40 -1.68 -35.59 -4.98
N LYS A 41 -1.81 -36.80 -5.54
CA LYS A 41 -2.91 -37.72 -5.21
C LYS A 41 -2.76 -38.28 -3.80
N ALA A 42 -1.53 -38.60 -3.38
CA ALA A 42 -1.23 -39.00 -2.01
C ALA A 42 -1.60 -37.89 -1.01
N GLU A 43 -1.18 -36.64 -1.29
CA GLU A 43 -1.54 -35.45 -0.51
C GLU A 43 -3.07 -35.28 -0.42
N ASN A 44 -3.78 -35.28 -1.55
CA ASN A 44 -5.24 -35.10 -1.58
C ASN A 44 -5.97 -36.19 -0.77
N THR A 45 -5.50 -37.44 -0.86
CA THR A 45 -6.05 -38.55 -0.07
C THR A 45 -5.89 -38.30 1.42
N LEU A 46 -4.69 -37.92 1.86
CA LEU A 46 -4.40 -37.66 3.28
C LEU A 46 -5.15 -36.44 3.82
N ARG A 47 -5.23 -35.34 3.05
CA ARG A 47 -6.03 -34.17 3.41
C ARG A 47 -7.51 -34.52 3.53
N GLY A 48 -8.03 -35.36 2.63
CA GLY A 48 -9.40 -35.86 2.69
C GLY A 48 -9.67 -36.66 3.97
N LEU A 49 -8.74 -37.51 4.39
CA LEU A 49 -8.83 -38.23 5.67
C LEU A 49 -8.83 -37.26 6.87
N LEU A 50 -8.03 -36.19 6.82
CA LEU A 50 -7.95 -35.19 7.90
C LEU A 50 -9.18 -34.27 7.98
N VAL A 51 -10.18 -34.41 7.12
CA VAL A 51 -11.48 -33.73 7.33
C VAL A 51 -12.21 -34.34 8.53
N ASP A 52 -12.11 -35.67 8.70
CA ASP A 52 -12.74 -36.42 9.79
C ASP A 52 -12.09 -36.14 11.16
N SER A 53 -12.93 -35.93 12.18
CA SER A 53 -12.48 -35.50 13.52
C SER A 53 -11.63 -36.54 14.26
N VAL A 54 -11.85 -37.83 14.00
CA VAL A 54 -11.06 -38.93 14.58
C VAL A 54 -9.69 -38.98 13.91
N SER A 55 -9.68 -38.92 12.59
CA SER A 55 -8.47 -38.93 11.77
C SER A 55 -7.57 -37.70 12.02
N LYS A 56 -8.13 -36.54 12.38
CA LYS A 56 -7.37 -35.35 12.82
C LYS A 56 -6.45 -35.60 14.02
N LYS A 57 -6.76 -36.57 14.88
CA LYS A 57 -5.94 -36.93 16.04
C LYS A 57 -4.91 -38.03 15.72
N ASN A 58 -4.86 -38.52 14.49
CA ASN A 58 -3.98 -39.62 14.09
C ASN A 58 -2.63 -39.10 13.59
N ASN A 59 -1.60 -39.20 14.44
CA ASN A 59 -0.24 -38.78 14.10
C ASN A 59 0.29 -39.43 12.82
N LYS A 60 -0.10 -40.67 12.51
CA LYS A 60 0.38 -41.39 11.32
C LYS A 60 -0.08 -40.74 10.02
N ILE A 61 -1.30 -40.19 9.99
CA ILE A 61 -1.84 -39.53 8.80
C ILE A 61 -1.13 -38.20 8.58
N TRP A 62 -0.90 -37.43 9.65
CA TRP A 62 -0.13 -36.19 9.60
C TRP A 62 1.32 -36.41 9.15
N LEU A 63 2.00 -37.40 9.72
CA LEU A 63 3.39 -37.72 9.34
C LEU A 63 3.48 -38.12 7.86
N LEU A 64 2.56 -38.96 7.36
CA LEU A 64 2.51 -39.28 5.92
C LEU A 64 2.24 -38.05 5.06
N LEU A 65 1.47 -37.08 5.54
CA LEU A 65 1.20 -35.83 4.81
C LEU A 65 2.45 -34.95 4.77
N CYS A 66 3.17 -34.83 5.88
CA CYS A 66 4.48 -34.19 5.92
C CYS A 66 5.44 -34.88 4.93
N ASP A 67 5.57 -36.20 4.95
CA ASP A 67 6.46 -36.94 4.06
C ASP A 67 6.11 -36.75 2.58
N ALA A 68 4.80 -36.78 2.23
CA ALA A 68 4.33 -36.52 0.87
C ALA A 68 4.67 -35.10 0.40
N LEU A 69 4.51 -34.10 1.27
CA LEU A 69 4.82 -32.71 0.96
C LEU A 69 6.32 -32.45 0.86
N ILE A 70 7.13 -33.03 1.76
CA ILE A 70 8.60 -32.97 1.69
C ILE A 70 9.06 -33.54 0.35
N LYS A 71 8.52 -34.69 -0.06
CA LYS A 71 8.90 -35.30 -1.34
C LYS A 71 8.53 -34.45 -2.55
N GLN A 72 7.37 -33.79 -2.52
CA GLN A 72 6.98 -32.83 -3.56
C GLN A 72 7.92 -31.63 -3.61
N TYR A 73 8.28 -31.10 -2.43
CA TYR A 73 9.20 -29.98 -2.31
C TYR A 73 10.58 -30.33 -2.86
N GLU A 74 11.15 -31.47 -2.44
CA GLU A 74 12.46 -31.95 -2.91
C GLU A 74 12.51 -32.10 -4.44
N GLN A 75 11.48 -32.71 -5.04
CA GLN A 75 11.40 -32.87 -6.50
C GLN A 75 11.29 -31.53 -7.23
N GLY A 76 10.54 -30.57 -6.69
CA GLY A 76 10.45 -29.23 -7.25
C GLY A 76 11.76 -28.47 -7.12
N ASN A 77 12.38 -28.54 -5.94
CA ASN A 77 13.65 -27.88 -5.64
C ASN A 77 14.79 -28.41 -6.52
N GLU A 78 14.89 -29.73 -6.69
CA GLU A 78 15.89 -30.37 -7.57
C GLU A 78 15.75 -29.88 -9.01
N LYS A 79 14.53 -29.85 -9.55
CA LYS A 79 14.29 -29.36 -10.91
C LYS A 79 14.69 -27.90 -11.07
N LEU A 80 14.34 -27.04 -10.11
CA LEU A 80 14.72 -25.63 -10.13
C LEU A 80 16.24 -25.44 -10.00
N TYR A 81 16.90 -26.19 -9.12
CA TYR A 81 18.35 -26.18 -8.94
C TYR A 81 19.09 -26.58 -10.22
N LEU A 82 18.60 -27.61 -10.90
CA LEU A 82 19.13 -28.07 -12.20
C LEU A 82 18.70 -27.19 -13.39
N LYS A 83 18.03 -26.05 -13.13
CA LYS A 83 17.49 -25.12 -14.15
C LYS A 83 16.56 -25.77 -15.17
N GLN A 84 15.90 -26.86 -14.78
CA GLN A 84 14.88 -27.51 -15.59
C GLN A 84 13.59 -26.71 -15.56
N LYS A 85 12.78 -26.85 -16.62
CA LYS A 85 11.45 -26.24 -16.65
C LYS A 85 10.59 -26.82 -15.52
N TYR A 86 10.18 -25.97 -14.60
CA TYR A 86 9.27 -26.31 -13.51
C TYR A 86 8.33 -25.14 -13.21
N ASP A 87 7.17 -25.43 -12.64
CA ASP A 87 6.24 -24.41 -12.20
C ASP A 87 6.69 -23.84 -10.85
N THR A 88 7.35 -22.67 -10.89
CA THR A 88 7.83 -21.96 -9.70
C THR A 88 6.70 -21.56 -8.75
N ALA A 89 5.51 -21.24 -9.26
CA ALA A 89 4.36 -20.93 -8.42
C ALA A 89 3.89 -22.17 -7.65
N ALA A 90 3.87 -23.34 -8.32
CA ALA A 90 3.57 -24.61 -7.68
C ALA A 90 4.62 -24.97 -6.61
N PHE A 91 5.91 -24.71 -6.87
CA PHE A 91 6.98 -24.90 -5.88
C PHE A 91 6.72 -24.11 -4.59
N PHE A 92 6.50 -22.80 -4.70
CA PHE A 92 6.21 -21.96 -3.53
C PHE A 92 4.91 -22.37 -2.83
N SER A 93 3.91 -22.82 -3.60
CA SER A 93 2.65 -23.31 -3.05
C SER A 93 2.84 -24.56 -2.18
N VAL A 94 3.75 -25.48 -2.55
CA VAL A 94 4.14 -26.62 -1.71
C VAL A 94 4.80 -26.14 -0.41
N THR A 95 5.68 -25.13 -0.47
CA THR A 95 6.31 -24.54 0.72
C THR A 95 5.28 -24.02 1.72
N ARG A 96 4.27 -23.24 1.28
CA ARG A 96 3.19 -22.79 2.17
C ARG A 96 2.42 -23.95 2.80
N ARG A 97 2.12 -24.99 2.00
CA ARG A 97 1.43 -26.20 2.50
C ARG A 97 2.25 -26.97 3.53
N LEU A 98 3.59 -26.98 3.42
CA LEU A 98 4.48 -27.55 4.44
C LEU A 98 4.36 -26.79 5.77
N TYR A 99 4.41 -25.45 5.74
CA TYR A 99 4.24 -24.61 6.92
C TYR A 99 2.90 -24.82 7.61
N ASP A 100 1.79 -24.79 6.84
CA ASP A 100 0.44 -25.04 7.36
C ASP A 100 0.33 -26.44 7.98
N THR A 101 0.84 -27.46 7.30
CA THR A 101 0.71 -28.86 7.75
C THR A 101 1.53 -29.11 9.02
N MET A 102 2.80 -28.70 9.03
CA MET A 102 3.71 -29.00 10.13
C MET A 102 3.40 -28.19 11.39
N SER A 103 2.94 -26.94 11.26
CA SER A 103 2.50 -26.14 12.42
C SER A 103 1.22 -26.70 13.07
N ARG A 104 0.27 -27.19 12.27
CA ARG A 104 -0.93 -27.89 12.78
C ARG A 104 -0.57 -29.22 13.44
N PHE A 105 0.33 -29.98 12.83
CA PHE A 105 0.80 -31.23 13.42
C PHE A 105 1.58 -30.99 14.73
N ASP A 106 2.39 -29.94 14.82
CA ASP A 106 3.10 -29.56 16.05
C ASP A 106 2.12 -29.35 17.22
N SER A 107 0.99 -28.69 16.97
CA SER A 107 -0.08 -28.53 17.97
C SER A 107 -0.67 -29.86 18.47
N LEU A 108 -0.60 -30.92 17.66
CA LEU A 108 -1.03 -32.27 18.05
C LEU A 108 0.08 -33.02 18.79
N ASP A 109 1.30 -32.92 18.29
CA ASP A 109 2.49 -33.59 18.83
C ASP A 109 2.92 -33.00 20.19
N ALA A 110 2.66 -31.71 20.40
CA ALA A 110 2.93 -30.99 21.64
C ALA A 110 1.79 -31.03 22.66
N LYS A 111 0.81 -31.93 22.51
CA LYS A 111 -0.24 -32.08 23.52
C LYS A 111 0.35 -32.58 24.84
N PRO A 112 -0.07 -32.00 25.98
CA PRO A 112 0.30 -32.53 27.29
C PRO A 112 -0.17 -33.98 27.46
N ASP A 113 0.65 -34.80 28.12
CA ASP A 113 0.22 -36.12 28.62
C ASP A 113 -0.74 -35.98 29.82
N ALA A 114 -1.17 -37.12 30.39
CA ALA A 114 -2.12 -37.13 31.51
C ALA A 114 -1.56 -36.41 32.75
N GLU A 115 -0.24 -36.33 32.86
CA GLU A 115 0.50 -35.65 33.91
C GLU A 115 0.82 -34.18 33.56
N GLY A 116 0.32 -33.66 32.44
CA GLY A 116 0.51 -32.28 32.00
C GLY A 116 1.85 -32.00 31.33
N ARG A 117 2.66 -33.01 31.02
CA ARG A 117 3.99 -32.85 30.44
C ARG A 117 3.90 -32.79 28.92
N VAL A 118 4.55 -31.81 28.31
CA VAL A 118 4.63 -31.67 26.84
C VAL A 118 5.86 -32.38 26.31
N ARG A 119 5.68 -33.30 25.36
CA ARG A 119 6.75 -34.06 24.70
C ARG A 119 6.57 -34.08 23.19
N ALA A 120 6.83 -32.94 22.54
CA ALA A 120 6.75 -32.81 21.09
C ALA A 120 7.91 -33.56 20.40
N LYS A 121 7.68 -34.80 19.98
CA LYS A 121 8.69 -35.71 19.42
C LYS A 121 9.30 -35.21 18.11
N TYR A 122 8.54 -34.49 17.30
CA TYR A 122 8.92 -34.09 15.93
C TYR A 122 9.22 -32.60 15.80
N ARG A 123 8.94 -31.79 16.83
CA ARG A 123 9.09 -30.32 16.80
C ARG A 123 10.47 -29.90 16.32
N THR A 124 11.54 -30.38 16.95
CA THR A 124 12.91 -29.99 16.59
C THR A 124 13.22 -30.28 15.13
N LYS A 125 12.96 -31.50 14.66
CA LYS A 125 13.24 -31.89 13.27
C LYS A 125 12.42 -31.08 12.26
N HIS A 126 11.13 -30.85 12.55
CA HIS A 126 10.28 -30.05 11.67
C HIS A 126 10.68 -28.58 11.68
N ALA A 127 11.10 -28.03 12.83
CA ALA A 127 11.61 -26.67 12.94
C ALA A 127 12.90 -26.48 12.14
N GLU A 128 13.86 -27.40 12.24
CA GLU A 128 15.08 -27.36 11.44
C GLU A 128 14.80 -27.39 9.94
N PHE A 129 13.92 -28.30 9.50
CA PHE A 129 13.52 -28.39 8.11
C PHE A 129 12.81 -27.12 7.62
N LEU A 130 11.79 -26.65 8.34
CA LEU A 130 11.07 -25.44 7.95
C LEU A 130 11.99 -24.21 7.98
N ASN A 131 12.85 -24.07 8.99
CA ASN A 131 13.86 -23.00 9.04
C ASN A 131 14.72 -22.98 7.77
N SER A 132 15.19 -24.15 7.31
CA SER A 132 16.02 -24.25 6.11
C SER A 132 15.33 -23.76 4.83
N ILE A 133 14.00 -23.83 4.78
CA ILE A 133 13.20 -23.45 3.61
C ILE A 133 12.42 -22.14 3.82
N ARG A 134 12.54 -21.50 4.99
CA ARG A 134 11.84 -20.26 5.36
C ARG A 134 12.05 -19.12 4.35
N PRO A 135 13.25 -18.90 3.78
CA PRO A 135 13.46 -17.90 2.74
C PRO A 135 12.55 -18.08 1.52
N ASN A 136 12.03 -19.29 1.26
CA ASN A 136 11.13 -19.52 0.13
C ASN A 136 9.72 -18.95 0.34
N LEU A 137 9.29 -18.69 1.57
CA LEU A 137 8.07 -17.90 1.79
C LEU A 137 8.30 -16.43 1.35
N PHE A 138 9.42 -15.83 1.74
CA PHE A 138 9.80 -14.48 1.30
C PHE A 138 9.95 -14.39 -0.22
N ASN A 139 10.69 -15.33 -0.82
CA ASN A 139 10.91 -15.39 -2.26
C ASN A 139 9.59 -15.62 -3.03
N GLY A 140 8.65 -16.37 -2.44
CA GLY A 140 7.29 -16.51 -2.96
C GLY A 140 6.58 -15.16 -3.05
N GLY A 141 6.62 -14.35 -1.98
CA GLY A 141 6.10 -12.99 -1.98
C GLY A 141 6.71 -12.12 -3.08
N SER A 142 8.04 -12.15 -3.19
CA SER A 142 8.77 -11.43 -4.25
C SER A 142 8.37 -11.91 -5.65
N TYR A 143 8.23 -13.21 -5.87
CA TYR A 143 7.80 -13.77 -7.16
C TYR A 143 6.41 -13.25 -7.57
N PHE A 144 5.45 -13.25 -6.66
CA PHE A 144 4.09 -12.79 -6.96
C PHE A 144 3.98 -11.27 -7.12
N ILE A 145 4.85 -10.47 -6.48
CA ILE A 145 5.00 -9.03 -6.79
C ILE A 145 5.34 -8.84 -8.28
N HIS A 146 6.32 -9.59 -8.80
CA HIS A 146 6.72 -9.47 -10.22
C HIS A 146 5.60 -9.92 -11.18
N LYS A 147 4.69 -10.78 -10.73
CA LYS A 147 3.47 -11.17 -11.46
C LYS A 147 2.31 -10.18 -11.28
N LYS A 148 2.49 -9.13 -10.47
CA LYS A 148 1.45 -8.16 -10.07
C LYS A 148 0.25 -8.80 -9.36
N ASP A 149 0.43 -9.99 -8.82
CA ASP A 149 -0.56 -10.64 -7.96
C ASP A 149 -0.27 -10.25 -6.51
N TYR A 150 -0.68 -9.04 -6.15
CA TYR A 150 -0.38 -8.45 -4.85
C TYR A 150 -1.11 -9.14 -3.71
N ASN A 151 -2.25 -9.79 -3.97
CA ASN A 151 -2.98 -10.52 -2.93
C ASN A 151 -2.24 -11.79 -2.54
N THR A 152 -1.83 -12.60 -3.53
CA THR A 152 -1.00 -13.78 -3.24
C THR A 152 0.34 -13.38 -2.64
N ALA A 153 0.99 -12.33 -3.16
CA ALA A 153 2.25 -11.84 -2.60
C ALA A 153 2.13 -11.43 -1.12
N PHE A 154 1.06 -10.71 -0.77
CA PHE A 154 0.76 -10.36 0.62
C PHE A 154 0.67 -11.60 1.50
N ASP A 155 -0.06 -12.63 1.07
CA ASP A 155 -0.22 -13.86 1.84
C ASP A 155 1.13 -14.55 2.12
N TYR A 156 2.06 -14.54 1.17
CA TYR A 156 3.40 -15.11 1.38
C TYR A 156 4.23 -14.33 2.42
N TYR A 157 4.20 -13.00 2.37
CA TYR A 157 4.87 -12.18 3.39
C TYR A 157 4.18 -12.29 4.75
N SER A 158 2.84 -12.38 4.78
CA SER A 158 2.05 -12.63 5.98
C SER A 158 2.44 -13.97 6.62
N ASP A 159 2.48 -15.05 5.84
CA ASP A 159 2.92 -16.36 6.32
C ASP A 159 4.36 -16.33 6.84
N TYR A 160 5.26 -15.60 6.18
CA TYR A 160 6.65 -15.43 6.63
C TYR A 160 6.72 -14.76 8.01
N LEU A 161 6.00 -13.65 8.18
CA LEU A 161 5.97 -12.85 9.42
C LEU A 161 5.26 -13.60 10.55
N GLU A 162 4.12 -14.23 10.27
CA GLU A 162 3.33 -14.97 11.27
C GLU A 162 4.01 -16.26 11.71
N SER A 163 4.72 -16.93 10.80
CA SER A 163 5.50 -18.12 11.14
C SER A 163 6.52 -17.86 12.23
N ALA A 164 7.00 -16.61 12.40
CA ALA A 164 7.93 -16.26 13.46
C ALA A 164 7.40 -16.52 14.87
N ASN A 165 6.07 -16.61 15.03
CA ASN A 165 5.39 -16.82 16.32
C ASN A 165 4.87 -18.25 16.50
N TYR A 166 5.14 -19.17 15.58
CA TYR A 166 4.69 -20.55 15.77
C TYR A 166 5.42 -21.19 16.95
N PRO A 167 4.73 -21.94 17.84
CA PRO A 167 5.38 -22.64 18.95
C PRO A 167 6.51 -23.58 18.52
N LEU A 168 6.42 -24.09 17.29
CA LEU A 168 7.45 -24.89 16.65
C LEU A 168 8.81 -24.17 16.52
N PHE A 169 8.84 -22.83 16.52
CA PHE A 169 10.05 -22.02 16.38
C PHE A 169 10.50 -21.29 17.66
N GLU A 170 10.00 -21.68 18.84
CA GLU A 170 10.29 -21.01 20.13
C GLU A 170 11.79 -20.75 20.38
N GLY A 171 12.69 -21.61 19.91
CA GLY A 171 14.15 -21.46 20.05
C GLY A 171 14.86 -20.56 19.04
N TYR A 172 14.16 -20.06 18.01
CA TYR A 172 14.79 -19.27 16.93
C TYR A 172 14.75 -17.76 17.17
N ASP A 173 13.74 -17.28 17.91
CA ASP A 173 13.53 -15.85 18.23
C ASP A 173 13.62 -14.95 16.97
N TYR A 174 12.90 -15.34 15.91
CA TYR A 174 12.98 -14.66 14.61
C TYR A 174 12.59 -13.18 14.69
N MET A 175 11.61 -12.82 15.51
CA MET A 175 11.22 -11.41 15.65
C MET A 175 12.42 -10.54 16.06
N LYS A 176 13.37 -11.07 16.82
CA LYS A 176 14.59 -10.37 17.18
C LYS A 176 15.72 -10.59 16.17
N ASN A 177 15.94 -11.84 15.75
CA ASN A 177 17.18 -12.27 15.09
C ASN A 177 17.12 -12.27 13.57
N ASP A 178 15.93 -12.25 12.96
CA ASP A 178 15.77 -12.33 11.52
C ASP A 178 15.74 -10.93 10.87
N ALA A 179 16.82 -10.63 10.14
CA ALA A 179 17.00 -9.36 9.43
C ALA A 179 15.99 -9.14 8.28
N LEU A 180 15.30 -10.18 7.82
CA LEU A 180 14.29 -10.07 6.77
C LEU A 180 12.89 -9.70 7.31
N ILE A 181 12.65 -9.75 8.63
CA ILE A 181 11.34 -9.38 9.22
C ILE A 181 10.92 -7.95 8.81
N PRO A 182 11.75 -6.91 8.97
CA PRO A 182 11.36 -5.56 8.58
C PRO A 182 11.10 -5.42 7.07
N HIS A 183 11.92 -6.09 6.25
CA HIS A 183 11.79 -6.09 4.79
C HIS A 183 10.50 -6.80 4.33
N ALA A 184 10.17 -7.95 4.92
CA ALA A 184 8.93 -8.69 4.62
C ALA A 184 7.70 -7.87 5.01
N ALA A 185 7.75 -7.20 6.17
CA ALA A 185 6.69 -6.31 6.63
C ALA A 185 6.50 -5.12 5.69
N TYR A 186 7.58 -4.47 5.25
CA TYR A 186 7.52 -3.42 4.24
C TYR A 186 6.85 -3.90 2.94
N TRP A 187 7.25 -5.06 2.41
CA TRP A 187 6.65 -5.58 1.19
C TRP A 187 5.18 -6.00 1.37
N ALA A 188 4.80 -6.49 2.55
CA ALA A 188 3.39 -6.71 2.89
C ALA A 188 2.59 -5.40 2.88
N MET A 189 3.14 -4.32 3.46
CA MET A 189 2.52 -2.99 3.39
C MET A 189 2.39 -2.49 1.95
N PHE A 190 3.44 -2.66 1.13
CA PHE A 190 3.39 -2.33 -0.29
C PHE A 190 2.28 -3.09 -1.02
N CYS A 191 2.12 -4.39 -0.77
CA CYS A 191 1.02 -5.17 -1.34
C CYS A 191 -0.35 -4.63 -0.91
N GLY A 192 -0.52 -4.29 0.37
CA GLY A 192 -1.74 -3.64 0.87
C GLY A 192 -2.02 -2.31 0.15
N TYR A 193 -0.99 -1.48 -0.05
CA TYR A 193 -1.09 -0.22 -0.79
C TYR A 193 -1.51 -0.44 -2.25
N LYS A 194 -0.93 -1.43 -2.93
CA LYS A 194 -1.30 -1.77 -4.31
C LYS A 194 -2.72 -2.31 -4.45
N LEU A 195 -3.28 -2.87 -3.39
CA LEU A 195 -4.66 -3.37 -3.31
C LEU A 195 -5.66 -2.32 -2.81
N SER A 196 -5.20 -1.13 -2.40
CA SER A 196 -6.02 -0.15 -1.68
C SER A 196 -6.74 -0.75 -0.46
N ASP A 197 -6.05 -1.64 0.27
CA ASP A 197 -6.59 -2.34 1.43
C ASP A 197 -5.89 -1.85 2.70
N ALA A 198 -6.59 -0.98 3.44
CA ALA A 198 -6.04 -0.32 4.61
C ALA A 198 -5.70 -1.28 5.76
N ASP A 199 -6.40 -2.41 5.89
CA ASP A 199 -6.10 -3.38 6.94
C ASP A 199 -4.82 -4.16 6.60
N LYS A 200 -4.63 -4.53 5.33
CA LYS A 200 -3.36 -5.12 4.88
C LYS A 200 -2.18 -4.15 5.02
N ILE A 201 -2.37 -2.86 4.73
CA ILE A 201 -1.32 -1.85 4.92
C ILE A 201 -0.90 -1.77 6.39
N MET A 202 -1.87 -1.75 7.32
CA MET A 202 -1.57 -1.49 8.72
C MET A 202 -1.13 -2.73 9.50
N ARG A 203 -1.43 -3.94 9.02
CA ARG A 203 -1.24 -5.21 9.75
C ARG A 203 0.18 -5.41 10.32
N PHE A 204 1.21 -5.06 9.55
CA PHE A 204 2.62 -5.28 9.92
C PHE A 204 3.43 -3.99 10.02
N LYS A 205 2.75 -2.86 10.25
CA LYS A 205 3.38 -1.54 10.26
C LYS A 205 4.54 -1.47 11.27
N GLU A 206 4.34 -1.92 12.50
CA GLU A 206 5.36 -1.86 13.57
C GLU A 206 6.63 -2.64 13.19
N GLN A 207 6.49 -3.78 12.51
CA GLN A 207 7.63 -4.55 12.03
C GLN A 207 8.34 -3.83 10.88
N ALA A 208 7.60 -3.20 9.96
CA ALA A 208 8.17 -2.45 8.84
C ALA A 208 8.93 -1.20 9.31
N GLU A 209 8.49 -0.55 10.39
CA GLU A 209 9.15 0.64 10.96
C GLU A 209 10.56 0.37 11.48
N ARG A 210 10.92 -0.90 11.71
CA ARG A 210 12.27 -1.29 12.11
C ARG A 210 13.30 -1.15 10.98
N ASP A 211 12.87 -1.09 9.73
CA ASP A 211 13.73 -0.75 8.59
C ASP A 211 13.75 0.76 8.37
N THR A 212 14.74 1.42 8.96
CA THR A 212 14.89 2.87 8.84
C THR A 212 15.12 3.36 7.42
N SER A 213 15.60 2.49 6.52
CA SER A 213 15.87 2.85 5.12
C SER A 213 14.60 3.00 4.27
N MET A 214 13.50 2.38 4.70
CA MET A 214 12.21 2.37 4.00
C MET A 214 11.13 3.21 4.70
N LEU A 215 11.48 3.91 5.78
CA LEU A 215 10.51 4.63 6.62
C LEU A 215 9.71 5.70 5.87
N ASN A 216 10.30 6.39 4.88
CA ASN A 216 9.59 7.34 4.02
C ASN A 216 8.39 6.69 3.31
N PHE A 217 8.57 5.49 2.76
CA PHE A 217 7.51 4.73 2.11
C PHE A 217 6.51 4.15 3.12
N VAL A 218 6.98 3.68 4.28
CA VAL A 218 6.10 3.24 5.38
C VAL A 218 5.15 4.37 5.81
N ARG A 219 5.67 5.60 5.97
CA ARG A 219 4.87 6.79 6.31
C ARG A 219 3.88 7.16 5.20
N GLN A 220 4.28 7.02 3.93
CA GLN A 220 3.36 7.19 2.80
C GLN A 220 2.22 6.17 2.84
N TYR A 221 2.52 4.89 3.01
CA TYR A 221 1.51 3.84 3.02
C TYR A 221 0.56 3.99 4.21
N GLU A 222 1.07 4.35 5.39
CA GLU A 222 0.25 4.69 6.55
C GLU A 222 -0.75 5.82 6.24
N ALA A 223 -0.30 6.91 5.63
CA ALA A 223 -1.20 7.99 5.23
C ALA A 223 -2.26 7.50 4.22
N GLU A 224 -1.87 6.72 3.22
CA GLU A 224 -2.81 6.11 2.25
C GLU A 224 -3.84 5.19 2.92
N ALA A 225 -3.46 4.43 3.96
CA ALA A 225 -4.39 3.60 4.71
C ALA A 225 -5.50 4.43 5.38
N TYR A 226 -5.14 5.57 5.99
CA TYR A 226 -6.14 6.49 6.56
C TYR A 226 -7.00 7.16 5.48
N LEU A 227 -6.42 7.48 4.32
CA LEU A 227 -7.18 8.00 3.18
C LEU A 227 -8.23 6.99 2.69
N VAL A 228 -7.84 5.72 2.52
CA VAL A 228 -8.76 4.62 2.15
C VAL A 228 -9.87 4.45 3.18
N LYS A 229 -9.54 4.55 4.49
CA LYS A 229 -10.51 4.51 5.59
C LYS A 229 -11.39 5.77 5.68
N ARG A 230 -11.11 6.80 4.89
CA ARG A 230 -11.74 8.13 4.96
C ARG A 230 -11.57 8.81 6.32
N ASP A 231 -10.53 8.43 7.06
CA ASP A 231 -10.14 9.09 8.31
C ASP A 231 -9.25 10.29 7.97
N THR A 232 -9.91 11.40 7.62
CA THR A 232 -9.23 12.64 7.22
C THR A 232 -8.34 13.18 8.34
N THR A 233 -8.73 13.01 9.60
CA THR A 233 -7.97 13.48 10.76
C THR A 233 -6.62 12.79 10.84
N MET A 234 -6.63 11.45 10.80
CA MET A 234 -5.40 10.67 10.87
C MET A 234 -4.60 10.72 9.57
N TYR A 235 -5.27 10.87 8.42
CA TYR A 235 -4.61 11.12 7.14
C TYR A 235 -3.73 12.37 7.20
N VAL A 236 -4.30 13.51 7.59
CA VAL A 236 -3.57 14.79 7.66
C VAL A 236 -2.47 14.73 8.71
N LYS A 237 -2.73 14.13 9.89
CA LYS A 237 -1.72 13.93 10.93
C LYS A 237 -0.54 13.09 10.41
N SER A 238 -0.82 12.03 9.66
CA SER A 238 0.21 11.17 9.07
C SER A 238 1.00 11.89 7.99
N LEU A 239 0.33 12.70 7.16
CA LEU A 239 1.02 13.56 6.18
C LEU A 239 1.95 14.57 6.85
N GLN A 240 1.52 15.21 7.93
CA GLN A 240 2.34 16.16 8.69
C GLN A 240 3.58 15.48 9.26
N ALA A 241 3.40 14.34 9.96
CA ALA A 241 4.51 13.59 10.53
C ALA A 241 5.50 13.11 9.45
N GLY A 242 4.98 12.63 8.31
CA GLY A 242 5.81 12.23 7.17
C GLY A 242 6.57 13.40 6.55
N PHE A 243 5.94 14.57 6.42
CA PHE A 243 6.59 15.79 5.92
C PHE A 243 7.67 16.32 6.88
N GLU A 244 7.43 16.27 8.19
CA GLU A 244 8.41 16.70 9.19
C GLU A 244 9.69 15.86 9.17
N GLN A 245 9.56 14.55 8.91
CA GLN A 245 10.70 13.64 8.78
C GLN A 245 11.35 13.69 7.39
N TYR A 246 10.53 13.85 6.34
CA TYR A 246 10.95 13.75 4.94
C TYR A 246 10.41 14.91 4.10
N PRO A 247 10.85 16.15 4.34
CA PRO A 247 10.28 17.35 3.70
C PRO A 247 10.42 17.35 2.17
N ASN A 248 11.47 16.70 1.65
CA ASN A 248 11.74 16.60 0.21
C ASN A 248 11.14 15.34 -0.44
N PHE A 249 10.44 14.49 0.33
CA PHE A 249 9.77 13.33 -0.25
C PHE A 249 8.47 13.77 -0.94
N ALA A 250 8.38 13.49 -2.24
CA ALA A 250 7.37 14.06 -3.15
C ALA A 250 5.90 13.76 -2.77
N PHE A 251 5.67 12.84 -1.84
CA PHE A 251 4.33 12.44 -1.44
C PHE A 251 3.64 13.47 -0.52
N PHE A 252 4.32 13.96 0.52
CA PHE A 252 3.66 14.62 1.65
C PHE A 252 3.29 16.08 1.37
N PHE A 253 4.25 16.87 0.90
CA PHE A 253 4.09 18.32 0.75
C PHE A 253 2.90 18.70 -0.16
N PRO A 254 2.77 18.17 -1.38
CA PRO A 254 1.65 18.55 -2.27
C PRO A 254 0.29 18.25 -1.65
N ARG A 255 0.17 17.11 -0.96
CA ARG A 255 -1.08 16.67 -0.32
C ARG A 255 -1.47 17.55 0.87
N LEU A 256 -0.50 18.00 1.67
CA LEU A 256 -0.76 18.94 2.78
C LEU A 256 -1.22 20.30 2.28
N VAL A 257 -0.52 20.87 1.30
CA VAL A 257 -0.88 22.17 0.71
C VAL A 257 -2.25 22.09 0.05
N GLU A 258 -2.53 21.03 -0.71
CA GLU A 258 -3.83 20.82 -1.35
C GLU A 258 -4.95 20.68 -0.31
N TYR A 259 -4.73 19.91 0.76
CA TYR A 259 -5.71 19.76 1.84
C TYR A 259 -6.07 21.11 2.46
N TYR A 260 -5.07 21.87 2.91
CA TYR A 260 -5.31 23.17 3.54
C TYR A 260 -5.92 24.19 2.59
N ALA A 261 -5.50 24.20 1.32
CA ALA A 261 -6.10 25.05 0.32
C ALA A 261 -7.59 24.74 0.09
N LYS A 262 -7.96 23.45 0.03
CA LYS A 262 -9.35 23.01 -0.18
C LYS A 262 -10.29 23.41 0.96
N ILE A 263 -9.81 23.42 2.19
CA ILE A 263 -10.61 23.82 3.36
C ILE A 263 -10.52 25.33 3.68
N GLY A 264 -9.87 26.12 2.82
CA GLY A 264 -9.73 27.58 3.00
C GLY A 264 -8.69 28.01 4.03
N GLU A 265 -7.93 27.07 4.60
CA GLU A 265 -6.91 27.31 5.63
C GLU A 265 -5.58 27.74 5.00
N HIS A 266 -5.62 28.82 4.22
CA HIS A 266 -4.47 29.31 3.45
C HIS A 266 -3.28 29.73 4.33
N GLN A 267 -3.54 30.13 5.58
CA GLN A 267 -2.48 30.44 6.55
C GLN A 267 -1.68 29.19 6.93
N LYS A 268 -2.35 28.05 7.15
CA LYS A 268 -1.66 26.76 7.37
C LYS A 268 -0.91 26.30 6.14
N ALA A 269 -1.47 26.49 4.94
CA ALA A 269 -0.76 26.20 3.69
C ALA A 269 0.53 27.03 3.57
N LEU A 270 0.49 28.32 3.92
CA LEU A 270 1.67 29.19 3.97
C LEU A 270 2.72 28.68 4.96
N GLU A 271 2.33 28.33 6.19
CA GLU A 271 3.23 27.77 7.21
C GLU A 271 3.92 26.48 6.74
N ILE A 272 3.19 25.61 6.03
CA ILE A 272 3.77 24.40 5.41
C ILE A 272 4.80 24.78 4.35
N THR A 273 4.52 25.78 3.51
CA THR A 273 5.48 26.25 2.49
C THR A 273 6.72 26.87 3.12
N ASP A 274 6.59 27.63 4.21
CA ASP A 274 7.72 28.20 4.93
C ASP A 274 8.59 27.11 5.57
N ARG A 275 7.98 26.06 6.12
CA ARG A 275 8.73 24.89 6.62
C ARG A 275 9.44 24.16 5.48
N ALA A 276 8.79 23.97 4.33
CA ALA A 276 9.38 23.30 3.18
C ALA A 276 10.60 24.06 2.64
N LEU A 277 10.50 25.39 2.55
CA LEU A 277 11.59 26.26 2.11
C LEU A 277 12.79 26.31 3.07
N LYS A 278 12.62 25.93 4.34
CA LYS A 278 13.75 25.71 5.25
C LYS A 278 14.55 24.45 4.89
N ALA A 279 13.89 23.44 4.32
CA ALA A 279 14.52 22.18 3.90
C ALA A 279 15.15 22.29 2.50
N ASP A 280 14.49 22.98 1.57
CA ASP A 280 15.03 23.33 0.26
C ASP A 280 14.50 24.71 -0.17
N SER A 281 15.35 25.73 -0.03
CA SER A 281 14.99 27.12 -0.36
C SER A 281 14.91 27.37 -1.87
N THR A 282 15.46 26.47 -2.68
CA THR A 282 15.53 26.61 -4.14
C THR A 282 14.45 25.84 -4.88
N SER A 283 13.72 24.96 -4.18
CA SER A 283 12.60 24.19 -4.72
C SER A 283 11.58 25.08 -5.44
N LEU A 284 11.43 24.87 -6.75
CA LEU A 284 10.41 25.54 -7.57
C LEU A 284 9.01 25.26 -7.02
N LEU A 285 8.75 24.01 -6.64
CA LEU A 285 7.47 23.55 -6.10
C LEU A 285 7.11 24.30 -4.82
N PHE A 286 8.05 24.43 -3.87
CA PHE A 286 7.79 25.09 -2.59
C PHE A 286 7.59 26.59 -2.74
N ARG A 287 8.42 27.24 -3.56
CA ARG A 287 8.31 28.68 -3.85
C ARG A 287 7.00 29.01 -4.57
N PHE A 288 6.58 28.19 -5.53
CA PHE A 288 5.31 28.39 -6.23
C PHE A 288 4.08 28.12 -5.34
N ALA A 289 4.12 27.07 -4.51
CA ALA A 289 3.05 26.82 -3.55
C ALA A 289 2.93 27.98 -2.54
N LYS A 290 4.06 28.58 -2.12
CA LYS A 290 4.06 29.78 -1.27
C LYS A 290 3.39 30.97 -1.96
N SER A 291 3.70 31.25 -3.22
CA SER A 291 3.07 32.36 -3.95
C SER A 291 1.56 32.15 -4.08
N THR A 292 1.12 30.91 -4.32
CA THR A 292 -0.30 30.55 -4.36
C THR A 292 -0.99 30.75 -3.01
N ALA A 293 -0.36 30.34 -1.90
CA ALA A 293 -0.91 30.58 -0.56
C ALA A 293 -1.02 32.08 -0.23
N LEU A 294 -0.01 32.88 -0.59
CA LEU A 294 -0.02 34.34 -0.42
C LEU A 294 -1.11 35.02 -1.27
N LEU A 295 -1.29 34.58 -2.51
CA LEU A 295 -2.35 35.06 -3.40
C LEU A 295 -3.73 34.85 -2.75
N ASN A 296 -3.99 33.67 -2.21
CA ASN A 296 -5.26 33.33 -1.57
C ASN A 296 -5.49 34.05 -0.23
N LEU A 297 -4.41 34.44 0.47
CA LEU A 297 -4.46 35.27 1.68
C LEU A 297 -4.63 36.77 1.39
N GLY A 298 -4.68 37.19 0.12
CA GLY A 298 -4.71 38.61 -0.25
C GLY A 298 -3.38 39.34 -0.08
N ARG A 299 -2.29 38.61 0.20
CA ARG A 299 -0.92 39.14 0.35
C ARG A 299 -0.26 39.32 -1.02
N TYR A 300 -0.91 40.11 -1.86
CA TYR A 300 -0.63 40.19 -3.29
C TYR A 300 0.79 40.68 -3.63
N ASN A 301 1.32 41.66 -2.89
CA ASN A 301 2.67 42.17 -3.15
C ASN A 301 3.74 41.11 -2.91
N GLU A 302 3.61 40.32 -1.85
CA GLU A 302 4.55 39.24 -1.55
C GLU A 302 4.44 38.10 -2.57
N CYS A 303 3.23 37.76 -3.01
CA CYS A 303 3.02 36.82 -4.12
C CYS A 303 3.76 37.28 -5.38
N ILE A 304 3.65 38.57 -5.73
CA ILE A 304 4.29 39.15 -6.92
C ILE A 304 5.81 39.03 -6.84
N GLU A 305 6.42 39.37 -5.71
CA GLU A 305 7.86 39.31 -5.54
C GLU A 305 8.41 37.88 -5.67
N ILE A 306 7.73 36.88 -5.10
CA ILE A 306 8.11 35.48 -5.27
C ILE A 306 8.00 35.05 -6.73
N CYS A 307 6.88 35.35 -7.40
CA CYS A 307 6.69 34.95 -8.79
C CYS A 307 7.65 35.65 -9.74
N LYS A 308 8.07 36.90 -9.48
CA LYS A 308 9.13 37.57 -10.26
C LYS A 308 10.45 36.84 -10.17
N GLN A 309 10.81 36.33 -8.98
CA GLN A 309 12.01 35.50 -8.82
C GLN A 309 11.88 34.19 -9.60
N LEU A 310 10.70 33.54 -9.54
CA LEU A 310 10.45 32.32 -10.33
C LEU A 310 10.58 32.54 -11.84
N ILE A 311 10.06 33.67 -12.36
CA ILE A 311 10.18 34.04 -13.77
C ILE A 311 11.63 34.36 -14.15
N LYS A 312 12.40 34.98 -13.24
CA LYS A 312 13.82 35.24 -13.45
C LYS A 312 14.62 33.94 -13.58
N ASP A 313 14.25 32.92 -12.81
CA ASP A 313 14.89 31.60 -12.86
C ASP A 313 14.42 30.77 -14.07
N ASN A 314 13.14 30.89 -14.44
CA ASN A 314 12.53 30.20 -15.58
C ASN A 314 11.43 31.06 -16.20
N ASP A 315 11.75 31.72 -17.31
CA ASP A 315 10.85 32.64 -18.03
C ASP A 315 9.68 31.95 -18.72
N SER A 316 9.71 30.62 -18.82
CA SER A 316 8.69 29.77 -19.43
C SER A 316 7.74 29.15 -18.38
N TYR A 317 7.91 29.49 -17.10
CA TYR A 317 7.04 28.99 -16.03
C TYR A 317 5.70 29.73 -15.97
N ALA A 318 4.75 29.26 -16.77
CA ALA A 318 3.45 29.90 -17.01
C ALA A 318 2.67 30.25 -15.73
N ASP A 319 2.63 29.35 -14.74
CA ASP A 319 1.82 29.57 -13.52
C ASP A 319 2.33 30.76 -12.66
N ALA A 320 3.61 31.13 -12.75
CA ALA A 320 4.11 32.33 -12.08
C ALA A 320 3.54 33.62 -12.71
N TYR A 321 3.41 33.67 -14.04
CA TYR A 321 2.73 34.77 -14.72
C TYR A 321 1.25 34.83 -14.34
N TYR A 322 0.58 33.67 -14.27
CA TYR A 322 -0.80 33.59 -13.83
C TYR A 322 -1.00 34.19 -12.43
N ASN A 323 -0.17 33.81 -11.46
CA ASN A 323 -0.28 34.31 -10.10
C ASN A 323 0.01 35.83 -10.00
N ILE A 324 0.95 36.37 -10.77
CA ILE A 324 1.19 37.83 -10.83
C ILE A 324 -0.02 38.55 -11.45
N GLY A 325 -0.52 38.03 -12.57
CA GLY A 325 -1.70 38.56 -13.25
C GLY A 325 -2.89 38.61 -12.30
N LEU A 326 -3.19 37.49 -11.64
CA LEU A 326 -4.25 37.42 -10.63
C LEU A 326 -3.99 38.33 -9.42
N ALA A 327 -2.74 38.49 -8.96
CA ALA A 327 -2.44 39.36 -7.84
C ALA A 327 -2.79 40.82 -8.14
N TYR A 328 -2.43 41.34 -9.33
CA TYR A 328 -2.82 42.69 -9.75
C TYR A 328 -4.32 42.80 -10.04
N PHE A 329 -4.89 41.80 -10.72
CA PHE A 329 -6.31 41.72 -11.00
C PHE A 329 -7.15 41.77 -9.72
N ASN A 330 -6.81 40.94 -8.73
CA ASN A 330 -7.55 40.89 -7.46
C ASN A 330 -7.39 42.19 -6.66
N GLN A 331 -6.21 42.82 -6.65
CA GLN A 331 -6.07 44.18 -6.07
C GLN A 331 -7.04 45.18 -6.73
N ALA A 332 -7.20 45.13 -8.06
CA ALA A 332 -8.13 46.00 -8.78
C ALA A 332 -9.58 45.71 -8.40
N ILE A 333 -9.95 44.42 -8.31
CA ILE A 333 -11.28 43.98 -7.87
C ILE A 333 -11.58 44.42 -6.44
N GLU A 334 -10.66 44.23 -5.49
CA GLU A 334 -10.83 44.67 -4.10
C GLU A 334 -11.06 46.19 -4.01
N LEU A 335 -10.28 47.00 -4.72
CA LEU A 335 -10.47 48.45 -4.75
C LEU A 335 -11.80 48.88 -5.40
N ASN A 336 -12.35 48.05 -6.29
CA ASN A 336 -13.61 48.30 -6.99
C ASN A 336 -14.85 47.86 -6.19
N LYS A 337 -14.70 47.09 -5.09
CA LYS A 337 -15.84 46.67 -4.25
C LYS A 337 -16.53 47.85 -3.56
N ASP A 338 -15.77 48.88 -3.18
CA ASP A 338 -16.30 50.08 -2.55
C ASP A 338 -16.74 51.11 -3.61
N ARG A 339 -18.03 51.06 -3.98
CA ARG A 339 -18.60 51.97 -5.00
C ARG A 339 -18.53 53.45 -4.62
N GLN A 340 -18.49 53.77 -3.34
CA GLN A 340 -18.36 55.17 -2.89
C GLN A 340 -16.95 55.69 -3.16
N LYS A 341 -15.93 54.83 -3.04
CA LYS A 341 -14.53 55.15 -3.32
C LYS A 341 -14.10 54.91 -4.76
N TYR A 342 -14.97 54.37 -5.62
CA TYR A 342 -14.63 54.09 -7.02
C TYR A 342 -14.00 55.28 -7.74
N ARG A 343 -14.61 56.47 -7.66
CA ARG A 343 -14.09 57.67 -8.34
C ARG A 343 -12.68 58.02 -7.86
N ALA A 344 -12.43 57.90 -6.56
CA ALA A 344 -11.12 58.16 -5.96
C ALA A 344 -10.07 57.08 -6.28
N ASN A 345 -10.52 55.83 -6.51
CA ASN A 345 -9.65 54.70 -6.82
C ASN A 345 -9.50 54.43 -8.33
N LYS A 346 -10.24 55.13 -9.19
CA LYS A 346 -10.36 54.82 -10.63
C LYS A 346 -9.00 54.70 -11.32
N GLU A 347 -8.11 55.67 -11.09
CA GLU A 347 -6.77 55.64 -11.69
C GLU A 347 -5.95 54.44 -11.20
N LYS A 348 -5.98 54.15 -9.90
CA LYS A 348 -5.28 53.00 -9.31
C LYS A 348 -5.80 51.68 -9.89
N ILE A 349 -7.12 51.54 -10.03
CA ILE A 349 -7.77 50.36 -10.62
C ILE A 349 -7.29 50.17 -12.07
N ILE A 350 -7.30 51.25 -12.87
CA ILE A 350 -6.80 51.21 -14.25
C ILE A 350 -5.32 50.80 -14.30
N THR A 351 -4.47 51.39 -13.45
CA THR A 351 -3.05 51.02 -13.35
C THR A 351 -2.85 49.55 -12.99
N LEU A 352 -3.66 49.01 -12.09
CA LEU A 352 -3.58 47.59 -11.72
C LEU A 352 -3.99 46.67 -12.87
N TYR A 353 -5.05 47.00 -13.62
CA TYR A 353 -5.38 46.23 -14.82
C TYR A 353 -4.31 46.34 -15.91
N GLN A 354 -3.72 47.52 -16.10
CA GLN A 354 -2.58 47.70 -17.01
C GLN A 354 -1.38 46.84 -16.62
N ARG A 355 -1.09 46.73 -15.32
CA ARG A 355 -0.03 45.85 -14.80
C ARG A 355 -0.39 44.38 -14.92
N SER A 356 -1.64 43.99 -14.69
CA SER A 356 -2.13 42.61 -14.81
C SER A 356 -2.06 42.08 -16.24
N LYS A 357 -2.39 42.93 -17.22
CA LYS A 357 -2.56 42.55 -18.62
C LYS A 357 -1.37 41.76 -19.21
N PRO A 358 -0.13 42.28 -19.24
CA PRO A 358 0.98 41.58 -19.90
C PRO A 358 1.27 40.21 -19.27
N TYR A 359 1.08 40.04 -17.96
CA TYR A 359 1.28 38.74 -17.31
C TYR A 359 0.17 37.74 -17.67
N MET A 360 -1.09 38.18 -17.72
CA MET A 360 -2.20 37.31 -18.13
C MET A 360 -2.12 36.93 -19.62
N GLU A 361 -1.68 37.85 -20.48
CA GLU A 361 -1.43 37.58 -21.89
C GLU A 361 -0.28 36.58 -22.07
N LYS A 362 0.83 36.76 -21.34
CA LYS A 362 1.94 35.81 -21.37
C LYS A 362 1.55 34.43 -20.84
N PHE A 363 0.71 34.36 -19.80
CA PHE A 363 0.15 33.09 -19.34
C PHE A 363 -0.71 32.42 -20.42
N ARG A 364 -1.58 33.18 -21.11
CA ARG A 364 -2.37 32.66 -22.24
C ARG A 364 -1.47 32.15 -23.37
N GLU A 365 -0.39 32.85 -23.68
CA GLU A 365 0.60 32.44 -24.69
C GLU A 365 1.29 31.12 -24.32
N LEU A 366 1.76 30.99 -23.07
CA LEU A 366 2.44 29.80 -22.57
C LEU A 366 1.48 28.62 -22.28
N SER A 367 0.18 28.89 -22.12
CA SER A 367 -0.83 27.89 -21.75
C SER A 367 -2.17 28.14 -22.47
N PRO A 368 -2.21 28.02 -23.81
CA PRO A 368 -3.39 28.36 -24.61
C PRO A 368 -4.59 27.47 -24.32
N THR A 369 -4.38 26.22 -23.91
CA THR A 369 -5.44 25.27 -23.55
C THR A 369 -6.07 25.54 -22.18
N ALA A 370 -5.44 26.36 -21.33
CA ALA A 370 -5.94 26.72 -20.00
C ALA A 370 -7.03 27.81 -20.04
N LYS A 371 -7.94 27.75 -21.02
CA LYS A 371 -8.99 28.74 -21.29
C LYS A 371 -9.78 29.12 -20.04
N SER A 372 -10.11 28.14 -19.19
CA SER A 372 -10.83 28.37 -17.93
C SER A 372 -10.10 29.27 -16.94
N LYS A 373 -8.76 29.36 -16.99
CA LYS A 373 -7.95 30.19 -16.10
C LYS A 373 -7.79 31.63 -16.62
N TRP A 374 -7.57 31.82 -17.93
CA TRP A 374 -7.24 33.14 -18.47
C TRP A 374 -8.42 33.91 -19.07
N LEU A 375 -9.49 33.22 -19.50
CA LEU A 375 -10.59 33.86 -20.24
C LEU A 375 -11.31 34.93 -19.41
N ALA A 376 -11.76 34.59 -18.20
CA ALA A 376 -12.53 35.53 -17.38
C ALA A 376 -11.67 36.73 -16.93
N PRO A 377 -10.43 36.56 -16.41
CA PRO A 377 -9.60 37.70 -16.05
C PRO A 377 -9.28 38.60 -17.25
N LEU A 378 -8.87 38.03 -18.39
CA LEU A 378 -8.55 38.83 -19.59
C LEU A 378 -9.78 39.57 -20.14
N TYR A 379 -10.96 38.93 -20.13
CA TYR A 379 -12.21 39.58 -20.51
C TYR A 379 -12.47 40.83 -19.68
N THR A 380 -12.37 40.71 -18.35
CA THR A 380 -12.57 41.83 -17.44
C THR A 380 -11.48 42.90 -17.61
N ILE A 381 -10.22 42.51 -17.82
CA ILE A 381 -9.11 43.45 -18.07
C ILE A 381 -9.37 44.25 -19.34
N TYR A 382 -9.68 43.60 -20.47
CA TYR A 382 -9.92 44.28 -21.75
C TYR A 382 -11.13 45.20 -21.70
N LEU A 383 -12.20 44.79 -21.02
CA LEU A 383 -13.37 45.63 -20.79
C LEU A 383 -13.02 46.90 -20.00
N ASN A 384 -12.32 46.77 -18.87
CA ASN A 384 -12.00 47.91 -18.01
C ASN A 384 -10.95 48.85 -18.60
N LEU A 385 -10.15 48.36 -19.55
CA LEU A 385 -9.16 49.15 -20.29
C LEU A 385 -9.67 49.68 -21.64
N ASN A 386 -10.95 49.45 -21.98
CA ASN A 386 -11.56 49.83 -23.26
C ASN A 386 -10.77 49.34 -24.50
N MET A 387 -10.25 48.11 -24.43
CA MET A 387 -9.47 47.50 -25.52
C MET A 387 -10.39 46.84 -26.55
N GLY A 388 -11.00 47.64 -27.43
CA GLY A 388 -12.08 47.17 -28.31
C GLY A 388 -11.75 45.94 -29.16
N LYS A 389 -10.58 45.92 -29.82
CA LYS A 389 -10.19 44.81 -30.70
C LYS A 389 -10.00 43.51 -29.92
N GLU A 390 -9.27 43.56 -28.82
CA GLU A 390 -8.98 42.42 -27.95
C GLU A 390 -10.24 41.96 -27.20
N PHE A 391 -11.11 42.90 -26.84
CA PHE A 391 -12.41 42.61 -26.23
C PHE A 391 -13.33 41.85 -27.18
N ASP A 392 -13.43 42.28 -28.45
CA ASP A 392 -14.24 41.59 -29.46
C ASP A 392 -13.73 40.17 -29.73
N GLU A 393 -12.41 39.97 -29.73
CA GLU A 393 -11.78 38.66 -29.89
C GLU A 393 -12.13 37.73 -28.72
N ILE A 394 -11.95 38.21 -27.49
CA ILE A 394 -12.19 37.38 -26.30
C ILE A 394 -13.69 37.14 -26.03
N ASP A 395 -14.58 38.06 -26.42
CA ASP A 395 -16.03 37.88 -26.29
C ASP A 395 -16.55 36.79 -27.25
N LYS A 396 -15.99 36.69 -28.46
CA LYS A 396 -16.24 35.56 -29.37
C LYS A 396 -15.80 34.25 -28.74
N LEU A 397 -14.56 34.19 -28.24
CA LEU A 397 -14.04 33.01 -27.55
C LEU A 397 -14.88 32.62 -26.34
N ARG A 398 -15.48 33.57 -25.61
CA ARG A 398 -16.36 33.28 -24.48
C ARG A 398 -17.69 32.64 -24.90
N LYS A 399 -18.19 32.97 -26.09
CA LYS A 399 -19.46 32.47 -26.64
C LYS A 399 -19.31 31.10 -27.32
N GLU A 400 -18.10 30.75 -27.75
CA GLU A 400 -17.76 29.42 -28.30
C GLU A 400 -17.70 28.38 -27.17
N LYS A 401 -18.67 27.44 -27.20
CA LYS A 401 -18.81 26.32 -26.26
C LYS A 401 -17.69 25.30 -26.42
#